data_AF-A0A2P7YT49-F1
#
_entry.id   AF-A0A2P7YT49-F1
#
_cell.length_a   1.000
_cell.length_b   1.000
_cell.length_c   1.000
_cell.angle_alpha   90.00
_cell.angle_beta   90.00
_cell.angle_gamma   90.00
#
_symmetry.space_group_name_H-M   'P 1'
#
loop_
_entity.id
_entity.type
_entity.pdbx_description
1 polymer ?
#
loop_
_entity_poly.entity_id
_entity_poly.type
_entity_poly.pdbx_seq_one_letter_code
_entity_poly.pdbx_strand_id
1 'polypeptide(L)'
;MYSYRQTAVPSRRRRRPRYFTKDIETLLYALGDGPVSLDSTVNCLEDCLVEYLSDMMHETSQFAKSQGRSKIKQDDLPFALRNDPMKLGRLEDIKELLNKITRARNMLDESATATLEYLDDEDEEEGEKKPRKGKKRGRKKKVQQNTANESNESE
;
A
#
# COMPACT_ATOMS: atom_id res chain seq x y z
N MET A 1 15.69 61.35 -5.83
CA MET A 1 16.12 59.93 -5.73
C MET A 1 14.88 59.07 -5.91
N TYR A 2 14.79 58.30 -7.00
CA TYR A 2 13.69 57.35 -7.19
C TYR A 2 14.04 56.01 -6.56
N SER A 3 13.22 55.53 -5.63
CA SER A 3 13.37 54.18 -5.08
C SER A 3 12.79 53.18 -6.09
N TYR A 4 13.60 52.19 -6.49
CA TYR A 4 13.12 51.08 -7.30
C TYR A 4 12.27 50.17 -6.43
N ARG A 5 10.97 50.08 -6.75
CA ARG A 5 10.07 49.09 -6.16
C ARG A 5 10.41 47.73 -6.76
N GLN A 6 10.97 46.86 -5.93
CA GLN A 6 11.35 45.50 -6.30
C GLN A 6 10.09 44.70 -6.65
N THR A 7 9.86 44.45 -7.93
CA THR A 7 8.75 43.59 -8.39
C THR A 7 9.08 42.16 -8.00
N ALA A 8 8.30 41.58 -7.08
CA ALA A 8 8.45 40.18 -6.70
C ALA A 8 8.33 39.28 -7.94
N VAL A 9 9.33 38.42 -8.15
CA VAL A 9 9.33 37.43 -9.25
C VAL A 9 8.13 36.50 -9.04
N PRO A 10 7.27 36.29 -10.05
CA PRO A 10 6.13 35.38 -9.90
C PRO A 10 6.65 34.00 -9.51
N SER A 11 6.11 33.45 -8.42
CA SER A 11 6.38 32.08 -7.98
C SER A 11 6.25 31.16 -9.19
N ARG A 12 7.35 30.48 -9.54
CA ARG A 12 7.39 29.52 -10.63
C ARG A 12 6.29 28.49 -10.33
N ARG A 13 5.15 28.58 -11.03
CA ARG A 13 4.06 27.61 -10.89
C ARG A 13 4.70 26.23 -11.04
N ARG A 14 4.68 25.43 -9.97
CA ARG A 14 5.17 24.05 -10.02
C ARG A 14 4.41 23.38 -11.17
N ARG A 15 5.15 22.94 -12.18
CA ARG A 15 4.55 22.15 -13.26
C ARG A 15 3.91 20.94 -12.60
N ARG A 16 2.66 20.65 -12.96
CA ARG A 16 1.98 19.45 -12.48
C ARG A 16 2.85 18.25 -12.86
N PRO A 17 3.23 17.39 -11.90
CA PRO A 17 3.96 16.18 -12.19
C PRO A 17 3.10 15.30 -13.11
N ARG A 18 3.75 14.73 -14.12
CA ARG A 18 3.14 13.80 -15.07
C ARG A 18 3.53 12.40 -14.67
N TYR A 19 2.54 11.58 -14.35
CA TYR A 19 2.72 10.24 -13.81
C TYR A 19 2.43 9.16 -14.85
N PHE A 20 1.49 9.41 -15.77
CA PHE A 20 0.89 8.35 -16.60
C PHE A 20 1.17 8.50 -18.09
N THR A 21 2.00 9.47 -18.51
CA THR A 21 2.24 9.77 -19.93
C THR A 21 2.60 8.53 -20.76
N LYS A 22 3.58 7.74 -20.30
CA LYS A 22 4.03 6.51 -21.02
C LYS A 22 2.98 5.41 -21.07
N ASP A 23 2.24 5.24 -19.97
CA ASP A 23 1.21 4.21 -19.87
C ASP A 23 0.01 4.57 -20.75
N ILE A 24 -0.34 5.85 -20.83
CA ILE A 24 -1.40 6.37 -21.70
C ILE A 24 -1.01 6.20 -23.17
N GLU A 25 0.22 6.55 -23.56
CA GLU A 25 0.70 6.32 -24.94
C GLU A 25 0.67 4.84 -25.33
N THR A 26 1.11 3.96 -24.43
CA THR A 26 1.06 2.50 -24.64
C THR A 26 -0.38 2.00 -24.77
N LEU A 27 -1.29 2.52 -23.93
CA LEU A 27 -2.70 2.18 -23.97
C LEU A 27 -3.37 2.67 -25.27
N LEU A 28 -3.07 3.88 -25.71
CA LEU A 28 -3.59 4.44 -26.96
C LEU A 28 -3.14 3.59 -28.15
N TYR A 29 -1.87 3.22 -28.21
CA TYR A 29 -1.37 2.31 -29.24
C TYR A 29 -2.09 0.96 -29.23
N ALA A 30 -2.30 0.36 -28.04
CA ALA A 30 -3.04 -0.90 -27.90
C ALA A 30 -4.52 -0.79 -28.32
N LEU A 31 -5.11 0.41 -28.21
CA LEU A 31 -6.46 0.72 -28.66
C LEU A 31 -6.54 1.10 -30.15
N GLY A 32 -5.41 1.09 -30.87
CA GLY A 32 -5.33 1.33 -32.31
C GLY A 32 -5.00 2.76 -32.70
N ASP A 33 -4.53 3.60 -31.79
CA ASP A 33 -3.93 4.90 -32.12
C ASP A 33 -2.59 4.73 -32.87
N GLY A 34 -2.08 5.81 -33.46
CA GLY A 34 -0.78 5.82 -34.12
C GLY A 34 0.39 5.49 -33.17
N PRO A 35 1.57 5.15 -33.71
CA PRO A 35 2.77 4.85 -32.91
C PRO A 35 3.28 6.06 -32.11
N VAL A 36 2.87 7.27 -32.49
CA VAL A 36 3.14 8.52 -31.77
C VAL A 36 1.80 9.22 -31.58
N SER A 37 1.30 9.22 -30.35
CA SER A 37 0.08 9.92 -29.97
C SER A 37 0.32 11.43 -29.88
N LEU A 38 -0.75 12.20 -30.07
CA LEU A 38 -0.70 13.66 -29.91
C LEU A 38 -0.53 14.04 -28.44
N ASP A 39 0.45 14.90 -28.13
CA ASP A 39 0.71 15.40 -26.78
C ASP A 39 -0.54 16.00 -26.12
N SER A 40 -1.36 16.73 -26.89
CA SER A 40 -2.60 17.32 -26.39
C SER A 40 -3.60 16.27 -25.91
N THR A 41 -3.71 15.15 -26.62
CA THR A 41 -4.58 14.02 -26.26
C THR A 41 -4.08 13.34 -24.99
N VAL A 42 -2.78 13.04 -24.93
CA VAL A 42 -2.17 12.42 -23.74
C VAL A 42 -2.35 13.30 -22.50
N ASN A 43 -2.15 14.61 -22.65
CA ASN A 43 -2.36 15.58 -21.57
C ASN A 43 -3.81 15.60 -21.06
N CYS A 44 -4.76 15.65 -22.00
CA CYS A 44 -6.18 15.67 -21.67
C CYS A 44 -6.59 14.40 -20.93
N LEU A 45 -6.17 13.23 -21.44
CA LEU A 45 -6.46 11.95 -20.80
C LEU A 45 -5.82 11.82 -19.42
N GLU A 46 -4.60 12.33 -19.25
CA GLU A 46 -3.93 12.35 -17.96
C GLU A 46 -4.68 13.21 -16.93
N ASP A 47 -5.14 14.41 -17.31
CA ASP A 47 -5.96 15.26 -16.43
C ASP A 47 -7.29 14.58 -16.07
N CYS A 48 -8.01 14.00 -17.05
CA CYS A 48 -9.26 13.27 -16.82
C CYS A 48 -9.07 12.05 -15.91
N LEU A 49 -7.97 11.31 -16.08
CA LEU A 49 -7.66 10.13 -15.26
C LEU A 49 -7.39 10.53 -13.80
N VAL A 50 -6.60 11.59 -13.59
CA VAL A 50 -6.29 12.08 -12.24
C VAL A 50 -7.54 12.60 -11.54
N GLU A 51 -8.41 13.30 -12.26
CA GLU A 51 -9.70 13.76 -11.74
C GLU A 51 -10.59 12.57 -11.32
N TYR A 52 -10.77 11.60 -12.22
CA TYR A 52 -11.55 10.39 -11.94
C TYR A 52 -11.04 9.61 -10.72
N LEU A 53 -9.72 9.40 -10.63
CA LEU A 53 -9.12 8.70 -9.49
C LEU A 53 -9.27 9.49 -8.19
N SER A 54 -9.15 10.82 -8.26
CA SER A 54 -9.31 11.68 -7.10
C SER A 54 -10.72 11.59 -6.55
N ASP A 55 -11.74 11.69 -7.40
CA ASP A 55 -13.15 11.63 -6.99
C ASP A 55 -13.50 10.27 -6.39
N MET A 56 -13.08 9.17 -7.03
CA MET A 56 -13.30 7.82 -6.53
C MET A 56 -12.63 7.60 -5.15
N MET A 57 -11.44 8.15 -4.94
CA MET A 57 -10.76 8.06 -3.64
C MET A 57 -11.40 8.94 -2.57
N HIS A 58 -12.03 10.06 -2.93
CA HIS A 58 -12.84 10.84 -1.98
C HIS A 58 -14.05 10.04 -1.51
N GLU A 59 -14.81 9.42 -2.41
CA GLU A 59 -15.95 8.56 -2.04
C GLU A 59 -15.51 7.40 -1.14
N THR A 60 -14.43 6.71 -1.51
CA THR A 60 -13.85 5.61 -0.73
C THR A 60 -13.40 6.10 0.65
N SER A 61 -12.78 7.28 0.74
CA SER A 61 -12.36 7.90 2.00
C SER A 61 -13.55 8.23 2.89
N GLN A 62 -14.63 8.77 2.32
CA GLN A 62 -15.85 9.09 3.07
C GLN A 62 -16.49 7.81 3.63
N PHE A 63 -16.50 6.72 2.86
CA PHE A 63 -16.95 5.42 3.37
C PHE A 63 -16.06 4.92 4.51
N ALA A 64 -14.74 4.96 4.38
CA ALA A 64 -13.82 4.56 5.46
C ALA A 64 -14.06 5.38 6.76
N LYS A 65 -14.28 6.69 6.64
CA LYS A 65 -14.62 7.58 7.76
C LYS A 65 -15.98 7.22 8.38
N SER A 66 -16.98 6.87 7.56
CA SER A 66 -18.28 6.40 8.06
C SER A 66 -18.16 5.12 8.92
N GLN A 67 -17.15 4.30 8.64
CA GLN A 67 -16.78 3.11 9.40
C GLN A 67 -15.86 3.42 10.60
N GLY A 68 -15.68 4.69 10.95
CA GLY A 68 -14.83 5.13 12.07
C GLY A 68 -13.33 5.02 11.81
N ARG A 69 -12.90 4.79 10.55
CA ARG A 69 -11.49 4.58 10.18
C ARG A 69 -10.95 5.80 9.44
N SER A 70 -9.75 6.25 9.83
CA SER A 70 -9.02 7.29 9.09
C SER A 70 -8.23 6.74 7.90
N LYS A 71 -7.95 5.43 7.88
CA LYS A 71 -7.15 4.78 6.84
C LYS A 71 -8.05 4.00 5.88
N ILE A 72 -7.83 4.20 4.59
CA ILE A 72 -8.51 3.50 3.50
C ILE A 72 -7.96 2.08 3.38
N LYS A 73 -8.85 1.10 3.18
CA LYS A 73 -8.52 -0.29 2.87
C LYS A 73 -9.05 -0.67 1.49
N GLN A 74 -8.51 -1.74 0.91
CA GLN A 74 -9.00 -2.29 -0.36
C GLN A 74 -10.47 -2.72 -0.28
N ASP A 75 -10.94 -3.11 0.92
CA ASP A 75 -12.33 -3.49 1.15
C ASP A 75 -13.32 -2.30 1.10
N ASP A 76 -12.82 -1.06 1.07
CA ASP A 76 -13.66 0.14 0.96
C ASP A 76 -13.99 0.48 -0.51
N LEU A 77 -13.18 0.02 -1.48
CA LEU A 77 -13.35 0.29 -2.92
C LEU A 77 -14.64 -0.28 -3.54
N PRO A 78 -15.11 -1.50 -3.18
CA PRO A 78 -16.38 -2.03 -3.71
C PRO A 78 -17.56 -1.09 -3.49
N PHE A 79 -17.59 -0.37 -2.36
CA PHE A 79 -18.65 0.58 -2.07
C PHE A 79 -18.60 1.81 -2.97
N ALA A 80 -17.41 2.34 -3.28
CA ALA A 80 -17.24 3.45 -4.21
C ALA A 80 -17.62 3.04 -5.66
N LEU A 81 -17.34 1.79 -6.05
CA LEU A 81 -17.66 1.28 -7.39
C LEU A 81 -19.09 0.71 -7.54
N ARG A 82 -19.97 0.89 -6.55
CA ARG A 82 -21.33 0.31 -6.54
C ARG A 82 -22.21 0.68 -7.75
N ASN A 83 -21.91 1.81 -8.39
CA ASN A 83 -22.66 2.29 -9.56
C ASN A 83 -22.15 1.71 -10.89
N ASP A 84 -20.96 1.09 -10.90
CA ASP A 84 -20.31 0.54 -12.10
C ASP A 84 -20.07 -0.97 -11.91
N PRO A 85 -21.06 -1.82 -12.29
CA PRO A 85 -20.99 -3.26 -12.04
C PRO A 85 -19.85 -3.93 -12.82
N MET A 86 -19.42 -3.36 -13.95
CA MET A 86 -18.33 -3.91 -14.75
C MET A 86 -16.97 -3.71 -14.08
N LYS A 87 -16.72 -2.51 -13.53
CA LYS A 87 -15.50 -2.26 -12.75
C LYS A 87 -15.51 -2.98 -11.42
N LEU A 88 -16.69 -3.11 -10.79
CA LEU A 88 -16.84 -3.87 -9.55
C LEU A 88 -16.49 -5.35 -9.75
N GLY A 89 -17.07 -6.01 -10.76
CA GLY A 89 -16.75 -7.40 -11.07
C GLY A 89 -15.27 -7.61 -11.37
N ARG A 90 -14.68 -6.71 -12.18
CA ARG A 90 -13.24 -6.74 -12.47
C ARG A 90 -12.38 -6.61 -11.20
N LEU A 91 -12.78 -5.77 -10.25
CA LEU A 91 -12.06 -5.61 -8.99
C LEU A 91 -12.13 -6.89 -8.14
N GLU A 92 -13.28 -7.55 -8.11
CA GLU A 92 -13.47 -8.84 -7.42
C GLU A 92 -12.59 -9.93 -8.04
N ASP A 93 -12.57 -10.04 -9.38
CA ASP A 93 -11.71 -10.99 -10.11
C ASP A 93 -10.23 -10.77 -9.77
N ILE A 94 -9.76 -9.52 -9.81
CA ILE A 94 -8.37 -9.17 -9.47
C ILE A 94 -8.06 -9.56 -8.03
N LYS A 95 -8.98 -9.29 -7.09
CA LYS A 95 -8.82 -9.67 -5.67
C LYS A 95 -8.70 -11.19 -5.51
N GLU A 96 -9.52 -11.95 -6.24
CA GLU A 96 -9.47 -13.41 -6.21
C GLU A 96 -8.13 -13.94 -6.76
N LEU A 97 -7.67 -13.41 -7.89
CA LEU A 97 -6.40 -13.81 -8.50
C LEU A 97 -5.20 -13.49 -7.60
N LEU A 98 -5.19 -12.31 -6.96
CA LEU A 98 -4.16 -11.96 -5.98
C LEU A 98 -4.16 -12.94 -4.80
N ASN A 99 -5.33 -13.30 -4.27
CA ASN A 99 -5.44 -14.29 -3.20
C ASN A 99 -4.91 -15.67 -3.64
N LYS A 100 -5.20 -16.10 -4.87
CA LYS A 100 -4.66 -17.35 -5.44
C LYS A 100 -3.13 -17.31 -5.52
N ILE A 101 -2.56 -16.21 -5.99
CA ILE A 101 -1.10 -16.02 -6.07
C ILE A 101 -0.48 -16.06 -4.67
N THR A 102 -1.06 -15.35 -3.70
CA THR A 102 -0.54 -15.35 -2.32
C THR A 102 -0.61 -16.74 -1.70
N ARG A 103 -1.71 -17.48 -1.89
CA ARG A 103 -1.82 -18.86 -1.41
C ARG A 103 -0.78 -19.78 -2.04
N ALA A 104 -0.58 -19.68 -3.35
CA ALA A 104 0.42 -20.47 -4.07
C ALA A 104 1.86 -20.17 -3.58
N ARG A 105 2.18 -18.89 -3.31
CA ARG A 105 3.47 -18.50 -2.73
C ARG A 105 3.67 -19.08 -1.33
N ASN A 106 2.65 -19.01 -0.48
CA ASN A 106 2.75 -19.55 0.88
C ASN A 106 2.95 -21.08 0.87
N MET A 107 2.24 -21.81 0.00
CA MET A 107 2.42 -23.25 -0.16
C MET A 107 3.83 -23.61 -0.62
N LEU A 108 4.43 -22.79 -1.51
CA LEU A 108 5.81 -22.98 -1.95
C LEU A 108 6.80 -22.77 -0.81
N ASP A 109 6.65 -21.68 -0.06
CA ASP A 109 7.55 -21.37 1.07
C ASP A 109 7.48 -22.46 2.15
N GLU A 110 6.28 -22.93 2.49
CA GLU A 110 6.10 -24.05 3.43
C GLU A 110 6.78 -25.34 2.93
N SER A 111 6.63 -25.67 1.64
CA SER A 111 7.28 -26.86 1.06
C SER A 111 8.81 -26.73 1.03
N ALA A 112 9.35 -25.54 0.75
CA ALA A 112 10.78 -25.28 0.75
C ALA A 112 11.37 -25.35 2.17
N THR A 113 10.66 -24.82 3.17
CA THR A 113 11.06 -24.96 4.58
C THR A 113 11.00 -26.41 5.06
N ALA A 114 9.99 -27.17 4.67
CA ALA A 114 9.91 -28.59 4.98
C ALA A 114 11.10 -29.34 4.35
N THR A 115 11.41 -29.07 3.08
CA THR A 115 12.55 -29.71 2.40
C THR A 115 13.89 -29.34 3.04
N LEU A 116 14.07 -28.08 3.47
CA LEU A 116 15.28 -27.65 4.17
C LEU A 116 15.41 -28.31 5.56
N GLU A 117 14.30 -28.49 6.28
CA GLU A 117 14.29 -29.19 7.58
C GLU A 117 14.74 -30.65 7.42
N TYR A 118 14.32 -31.34 6.34
CA TYR A 118 14.80 -32.70 6.04
C TYR A 118 16.27 -32.76 5.59
N LEU A 119 16.83 -31.69 5.03
CA LEU A 119 18.23 -31.63 4.58
C LEU A 119 19.21 -31.22 5.70
N ASP A 120 18.73 -30.59 6.77
CA ASP A 120 19.53 -30.27 7.97
C ASP A 120 19.69 -31.50 8.89
N ASP A 121 18.95 -32.58 8.63
CA ASP A 121 19.00 -33.86 9.36
C ASP A 121 19.93 -34.92 8.69
N GLU A 122 20.48 -34.67 7.49
CA GLU A 122 21.36 -35.63 6.78
C GLU A 122 22.87 -35.40 6.96
N ASP A 123 23.31 -34.38 7.70
CA ASP A 123 24.75 -34.10 7.96
C ASP A 123 25.11 -34.05 9.48
N GLU A 124 24.77 -35.09 10.25
CA GLU A 124 25.43 -35.34 11.55
C GLU A 124 25.73 -36.84 11.76
N GLU A 125 26.67 -37.40 10.99
CA GLU A 125 27.47 -38.55 11.44
C GLU A 125 28.90 -38.13 11.83
N GLU A 126 29.21 -38.38 13.11
CA GLU A 126 30.50 -38.33 13.83
C GLU A 126 31.18 -36.96 14.10
N GLY A 127 31.07 -36.49 15.36
CA GLY A 127 32.14 -35.70 16.00
C GLY A 127 31.73 -34.63 17.02
N GLU A 128 31.75 -35.00 18.31
CA GLU A 128 31.84 -34.13 19.50
C GLU A 128 30.75 -33.06 19.80
N LYS A 129 30.03 -33.30 20.90
CA LYS A 129 29.08 -32.36 21.54
C LYS A 129 29.77 -31.04 21.97
N LYS A 130 29.29 -29.90 21.46
CA LYS A 130 29.45 -28.57 22.11
C LYS A 130 28.11 -27.86 22.30
N PRO A 131 27.94 -27.08 23.39
CA PRO A 131 26.63 -26.65 23.86
C PRO A 131 26.03 -25.57 22.97
N ARG A 132 24.87 -25.84 22.37
CA ARG A 132 24.06 -24.85 21.65
C ARG A 132 23.57 -23.77 22.64
N LYS A 133 24.11 -22.56 22.52
CA LYS A 133 23.64 -21.34 23.20
C LYS A 133 22.15 -21.14 22.90
N GLY A 134 21.29 -21.27 23.92
CA GLY A 134 19.88 -20.92 23.82
C GLY A 134 19.69 -19.46 23.42
N LYS A 135 19.15 -19.22 22.22
CA LYS A 135 18.65 -17.89 21.81
C LYS A 135 17.42 -17.57 22.68
N LYS A 136 17.62 -16.71 23.69
CA LYS A 136 16.55 -16.10 24.49
C LYS A 136 15.57 -15.37 23.56
N ARG A 137 14.41 -15.98 23.28
CA ARG A 137 13.25 -15.26 22.75
C ARG A 137 12.71 -14.36 23.87
N GLY A 138 12.87 -13.05 23.70
CA GLY A 138 12.43 -12.04 24.65
C GLY A 138 10.92 -12.11 24.89
N ARG A 139 10.53 -12.66 26.04
CA ARG A 139 9.16 -12.60 26.57
C ARG A 139 8.96 -11.25 27.26
N LYS A 140 8.49 -10.23 26.54
CA LYS A 140 7.93 -9.03 27.19
C LYS A 140 6.55 -9.39 27.75
N LYS A 141 6.47 -9.60 29.07
CA LYS A 141 5.21 -9.53 29.83
C LYS A 141 5.33 -8.45 30.91
N LYS A 142 4.41 -7.48 30.79
CA LYS A 142 3.88 -6.47 31.73
C LYS A 142 4.56 -6.32 33.09
N VAL A 143 4.88 -5.06 33.42
CA VAL A 143 4.87 -4.59 34.82
C VAL A 143 3.68 -3.66 34.99
N GLN A 144 2.75 -4.12 35.83
CA GLN A 144 1.68 -3.35 36.42
C GLN A 144 2.26 -2.74 37.70
N GLN A 145 2.32 -1.42 37.78
CA GLN A 145 2.60 -0.71 39.03
C GLN A 145 1.25 -0.33 39.65
N ASN A 146 0.83 -1.14 40.62
CA ASN A 146 -0.05 -0.70 41.70
C ASN A 146 0.83 -0.68 42.96
N THR A 147 1.10 0.51 43.49
CA THR A 147 1.46 0.69 44.89
C THR A 147 0.39 1.58 45.50
N ALA A 148 -0.41 0.97 46.35
CA ALA A 148 -1.21 1.67 47.35
C ALA A 148 -0.26 2.37 48.32
N ASN A 149 -0.64 3.57 48.76
CA ASN A 149 -0.31 4.04 50.09
C ASN A 149 -1.57 4.71 50.67
N GLU A 150 -1.85 4.32 51.91
CA GLU A 150 -2.98 4.67 52.75
C GLU A 150 -2.94 6.11 53.28
N SER A 151 -4.12 6.57 53.70
CA SER A 151 -4.41 7.42 54.88
C SER A 151 -3.86 8.86 54.98
N ASN A 152 -4.77 9.85 54.87
CA ASN A 152 -5.27 10.70 55.99
C ASN A 152 -6.29 11.72 55.43
N GLU A 153 -7.56 11.74 55.84
CA GLU A 153 -8.18 12.31 57.06
C GLU A 153 -8.42 13.84 57.01
N SER A 154 -9.68 14.26 57.27
CA SER A 154 -10.22 15.63 57.55
C SER A 154 -10.14 16.69 56.41
N GLU A 155 -11.15 17.51 56.10
CA GLU A 155 -12.36 18.04 56.77
C GLU A 155 -13.56 18.12 55.79
#